data_AF-A0A9E1HXR7-F1
#
_entry.id   AF-A0A9E1HXR7-F1
#
_cell.length_a   1.000
_cell.length_b   1.000
_cell.length_c   1.000
_cell.angle_alpha   90.00
_cell.angle_beta   90.00
_cell.angle_gamma   90.00
#
_symmetry.space_group_name_H-M   'P 1'
#
loop_
_entity.id
_entity.type
_entity.pdbx_description
1 polymer ?
#
loop_
_entity_poly.entity_id
_entity_poly.type
_entity_poly.pdbx_seq_one_letter_code
_entity_poly.pdbx_strand_id
1 'polypeptide(L)'
;MAIYHCSIKIVSRGKGKSAVAAAAYRAGEKLTNEWDGLTHDYTRKGGVVHSEIMLPPHAPPSFSDRSILWNSVEQIEKSNNSQLAREIEIALPVELSREEQTRLVREYCSSQFVSKGMCADFNIHDTGNGNPHAHILLTMRPLDEKGTWAAKSKKEYVLDENGERVKLPSGRYKTRKVDLMDWNRQENADLWRKAWADLANDYLERSGSAERIDHRSHAERGIEELPTVHMGVAASQMEKKGIATDKGEINRMIQKTNRLMREIRGYIDSLKEWLAEVFAAKKQLQAAPHSPDIATLLTRYLSIEREKSRKYSQGWQQQHTAGELQKISKAIVYLQSKGIATLEDLDAALSSVDEEAKRLNTSVVAKQKRMRTLEKFIEHGSNYNRLKPIHDELKTLKNGWGKKREKFEQAHESDLIIWNAANRFLHANLPEGTKSFKVSEWQKEFDELKAQSTGEYEELKTKRSEVKELQQIRKCIDIVEQAEQRTQEQTHQTPRRKKEDISL
;
A
#
# COMPACT_ATOMS: atom_id res chain seq x y z
N MET A 1 -5.01 15.82 -11.79
CA MET A 1 -4.65 15.07 -10.58
C MET A 1 -3.25 14.55 -10.81
N ALA A 2 -2.31 15.01 -10.00
CA ALA A 2 -0.94 14.57 -10.11
C ALA A 2 -0.86 13.09 -9.70
N ILE A 3 -0.22 12.25 -10.52
CA ILE A 3 -0.10 10.81 -10.28
C ILE A 3 1.34 10.48 -9.93
N TYR A 4 1.54 9.73 -8.84
CA TYR A 4 2.84 9.17 -8.53
C TYR A 4 3.12 7.91 -9.38
N HIS A 5 4.20 7.94 -10.15
CA HIS A 5 4.80 6.76 -10.74
C HIS A 5 6.33 6.91 -10.73
N CYS A 6 7.03 5.90 -10.22
CA CYS A 6 8.49 5.80 -10.29
C CYS A 6 8.89 4.32 -10.35
N SER A 7 9.23 3.85 -11.55
CA SER A 7 9.68 2.49 -11.82
C SER A 7 11.18 2.44 -12.04
N ILE A 8 11.86 1.49 -11.42
CA ILE A 8 13.32 1.31 -11.54
C ILE A 8 13.57 -0.07 -12.15
N LYS A 9 14.25 -0.12 -13.29
CA LYS A 9 14.51 -1.35 -14.05
C LYS A 9 16.00 -1.44 -14.41
N ILE A 10 16.49 -2.65 -14.62
CA ILE A 10 17.85 -2.88 -15.15
C ILE A 10 17.75 -3.31 -16.61
N VAL A 11 18.55 -2.65 -17.46
CA VAL A 11 18.85 -3.08 -18.82
C VAL A 11 20.01 -4.06 -18.72
N SER A 12 19.74 -5.33 -18.98
CA SER A 12 20.74 -6.41 -18.85
C SER A 12 20.84 -7.21 -20.13
N ARG A 13 22.08 -7.44 -20.56
CA ARG A 13 22.40 -8.28 -21.72
C ARG A 13 21.93 -9.72 -21.54
N GLY A 14 21.98 -10.24 -20.31
CA GLY A 14 21.50 -11.58 -19.99
C GLY A 14 20.00 -11.77 -20.19
N LYS A 15 19.23 -10.69 -20.36
CA LYS A 15 17.81 -10.70 -20.72
C LYS A 15 17.57 -10.30 -22.19
N GLY A 16 18.59 -10.35 -23.04
CA GLY A 16 18.53 -9.97 -24.45
C GLY A 16 18.33 -8.47 -24.68
N LYS A 17 18.74 -7.60 -23.74
CA LYS A 17 18.60 -6.14 -23.88
C LYS A 17 19.94 -5.48 -24.20
N SER A 18 19.89 -4.37 -24.92
CA SER A 18 21.02 -3.48 -25.22
C SER A 18 20.78 -2.09 -24.63
N ALA A 19 21.85 -1.44 -24.16
CA ALA A 19 21.83 -0.05 -23.73
C ALA A 19 21.65 0.90 -24.93
N VAL A 20 22.31 0.63 -26.06
CA VAL A 20 22.14 1.40 -27.30
C VAL A 20 20.71 1.28 -27.82
N ALA A 21 20.15 0.07 -27.86
CA ALA A 21 18.75 -0.13 -28.24
C ALA A 21 17.78 0.60 -27.31
N ALA A 22 18.05 0.55 -25.99
CA ALA A 22 17.25 1.26 -25.01
C ALA A 22 17.32 2.77 -25.28
N ALA A 23 18.50 3.36 -25.34
CA ALA A 23 18.72 4.78 -25.57
C ALA A 23 18.04 5.26 -26.88
N ALA A 24 18.24 4.55 -28.00
CA ALA A 24 17.61 4.85 -29.28
C ALA A 24 16.08 4.88 -29.17
N TYR A 25 15.48 3.89 -28.50
CA TYR A 25 14.02 3.80 -28.34
C TYR A 25 13.43 4.93 -27.48
N ARG A 26 14.18 5.44 -26.50
CA ARG A 26 13.74 6.53 -25.62
C ARG A 26 13.96 7.88 -26.29
N ALA A 27 15.04 8.06 -27.03
CA ALA A 27 15.28 9.31 -27.75
C ALA A 27 14.47 9.42 -29.07
N GLY A 28 13.94 8.31 -29.59
CA GLY A 28 13.34 8.30 -30.93
C GLY A 28 14.39 8.46 -32.02
N GLU A 29 15.59 7.92 -31.80
CA GLU A 29 16.75 8.09 -32.67
C GLU A 29 17.10 6.80 -33.40
N LYS A 30 18.01 6.91 -34.38
CA LYS A 30 18.66 5.78 -35.04
C LYS A 30 20.09 5.64 -34.54
N LEU A 31 20.37 4.60 -33.77
CA LEU A 31 21.72 4.31 -33.26
C LEU A 31 22.18 2.93 -33.70
N THR A 32 23.49 2.78 -33.94
CA THR A 32 24.10 1.47 -34.22
C THR A 32 24.86 1.01 -32.98
N ASN A 33 24.60 -0.22 -32.55
CA ASN A 33 25.34 -0.88 -31.50
C ASN A 33 26.61 -1.48 -32.11
N GLU A 34 27.76 -0.93 -31.73
CA GLU A 34 29.06 -1.35 -32.23
C GLU A 34 29.50 -2.72 -31.68
N TRP A 35 28.86 -3.20 -30.61
CA TRP A 35 29.19 -4.48 -29.99
C TRP A 35 28.63 -5.68 -30.76
N ASP A 36 27.40 -5.60 -31.27
CA ASP A 36 26.75 -6.66 -32.07
C ASP A 36 26.53 -6.29 -33.55
N GLY A 37 26.79 -5.03 -33.93
CA GLY A 37 26.60 -4.51 -35.27
C GLY A 37 25.15 -4.19 -35.63
N LEU A 38 24.20 -4.29 -34.70
CA LEU A 38 22.78 -4.06 -34.98
C LEU A 38 22.44 -2.56 -34.96
N THR A 39 21.71 -2.10 -35.97
CA THR A 39 21.14 -0.76 -36.01
C THR A 39 19.71 -0.76 -35.47
N HIS A 40 19.45 0.10 -34.50
CA HIS A 40 18.15 0.31 -33.87
C HIS A 40 17.57 1.64 -34.35
N ASP A 41 16.59 1.58 -35.26
CA ASP A 41 15.96 2.75 -35.85
C ASP A 41 14.56 2.99 -35.27
N TYR A 42 14.46 4.00 -34.40
CA TYR A 42 13.21 4.43 -33.79
C TYR A 42 12.81 5.86 -34.19
N THR A 43 13.32 6.36 -35.31
CA THR A 43 13.03 7.72 -35.84
C THR A 43 11.55 7.96 -36.15
N ARG A 44 10.78 6.87 -36.35
CA ARG A 44 9.32 6.92 -36.55
C ARG A 44 8.54 7.09 -35.24
N LYS A 45 9.21 7.07 -34.09
CA LYS A 45 8.55 7.21 -32.79
C LYS A 45 8.22 8.68 -32.54
N GLY A 46 6.92 8.98 -32.48
CA GLY A 46 6.43 10.29 -32.08
C GLY A 46 6.34 10.45 -30.55
N GLY A 47 6.17 11.69 -30.12
CA GLY A 47 5.89 12.04 -28.72
C GLY A 47 7.13 12.24 -27.84
N VAL A 48 8.34 12.18 -28.37
CA VAL A 48 9.53 12.64 -27.62
C VAL A 48 9.59 14.16 -27.71
N VAL A 49 9.45 14.84 -26.58
CA VAL A 49 9.32 16.31 -26.50
C VAL A 49 10.53 16.99 -25.88
N HIS A 50 11.40 16.23 -25.21
CA HIS A 50 12.70 16.70 -24.72
C HIS A 50 13.67 15.53 -24.64
N SER A 51 14.95 15.77 -24.92
CA SER A 51 16.01 14.76 -24.83
C SER A 51 17.31 15.45 -24.40
N GLU A 52 17.99 14.91 -23.39
CA GLU A 52 19.18 15.53 -22.82
C GLU A 52 20.06 14.51 -22.09
N ILE A 53 21.38 14.68 -22.20
CA ILE A 53 22.37 13.89 -21.44
C ILE A 53 23.09 14.81 -20.46
N MET A 54 23.01 14.46 -19.18
CA MET A 54 23.70 15.15 -18.10
C MET A 54 24.93 14.35 -17.67
N LEU A 55 26.05 15.04 -17.53
CA LEU A 55 27.37 14.45 -17.27
C LEU A 55 27.89 14.86 -15.89
N PRO A 56 28.48 13.94 -15.10
CA PRO A 56 29.21 14.29 -13.88
C PRO A 56 30.52 15.01 -14.23
N PRO A 57 31.15 15.73 -13.27
CA PRO A 57 32.32 16.58 -13.55
C PRO A 57 33.50 15.90 -14.26
N HIS A 58 33.74 14.61 -14.02
CA HIS A 58 34.84 13.86 -14.61
C HIS A 58 34.48 13.11 -15.90
N ALA A 59 33.24 13.20 -16.37
CA ALA A 59 32.86 12.51 -17.60
C ALA A 59 33.47 13.17 -18.84
N PRO A 60 33.93 12.36 -19.83
CA PRO A 60 34.37 12.88 -21.11
C PRO A 60 33.28 13.77 -21.74
N PRO A 61 33.61 14.98 -22.24
CA PRO A 61 32.62 15.83 -22.91
C PRO A 61 31.94 15.13 -24.10
N SER A 62 32.64 14.20 -24.78
CA SER A 62 32.08 13.40 -25.87
C SER A 62 30.91 12.51 -25.45
N PHE A 63 30.74 12.23 -24.15
CA PHE A 63 29.58 11.48 -23.65
C PHE A 63 28.27 12.28 -23.70
N SER A 64 28.30 13.56 -24.08
CA SER A 64 27.08 14.30 -24.43
C SER A 64 26.44 13.78 -25.71
N ASP A 65 27.19 13.03 -26.53
CA ASP A 65 26.64 12.25 -27.65
C ASP A 65 26.15 10.89 -27.17
N ARG A 66 24.89 10.59 -27.49
CA ARG A 66 24.20 9.37 -27.05
C ARG A 66 24.83 8.11 -27.62
N SER A 67 25.25 8.14 -28.88
CA SER A 67 25.89 7.00 -29.54
C SER A 67 27.21 6.70 -28.85
N ILE A 68 28.05 7.72 -28.61
CA ILE A 68 29.34 7.59 -27.95
C ILE A 68 29.18 7.04 -26.53
N LEU A 69 28.28 7.65 -25.72
CA LEU A 69 28.07 7.21 -24.33
C LEU A 69 27.66 5.74 -24.26
N TRP A 70 26.59 5.34 -24.94
CA TRP A 70 26.03 4.01 -24.78
C TRP A 70 26.83 2.92 -25.49
N ASN A 71 27.52 3.22 -26.60
CA ASN A 71 28.49 2.27 -27.16
C ASN A 71 29.68 2.07 -26.23
N SER A 72 30.18 3.10 -25.56
CA SER A 72 31.26 2.93 -24.59
C SER A 72 30.85 2.01 -23.42
N VAL A 73 29.58 2.06 -23.00
CA VAL A 73 29.00 1.16 -22.00
C VAL A 73 28.91 -0.28 -22.50
N GLU A 74 28.45 -0.48 -23.74
CA GLU A 74 28.38 -1.82 -24.36
C GLU A 74 29.77 -2.47 -24.46
N GLN A 75 30.78 -1.68 -24.86
CA GLN A 75 32.17 -2.15 -25.04
C GLN A 75 32.86 -2.50 -23.73
N ILE A 76 32.70 -1.70 -22.66
CA ILE A 76 33.39 -1.95 -21.38
C ILE A 76 32.81 -3.15 -20.63
N GLU A 77 31.54 -3.43 -20.81
CA GLU A 77 30.85 -4.55 -20.18
C GLU A 77 31.05 -5.84 -21.00
N LYS A 78 31.98 -6.70 -20.58
CA LYS A 78 32.44 -7.85 -21.39
C LYS A 78 31.62 -9.13 -21.24
N SER A 79 30.81 -9.28 -20.20
CA SER A 79 30.09 -10.53 -19.92
C SER A 79 28.73 -10.60 -20.63
N ASN A 80 28.30 -11.80 -21.03
CA ASN A 80 27.00 -12.02 -21.66
C ASN A 80 25.80 -11.69 -20.75
N ASN A 81 26.00 -11.68 -19.43
CA ASN A 81 25.01 -11.34 -18.42
C ASN A 81 25.19 -9.94 -17.80
N SER A 82 25.98 -9.07 -18.44
CA SER A 82 26.28 -7.73 -17.91
C SER A 82 25.01 -6.90 -17.70
N GLN A 83 25.02 -6.09 -16.64
CA GLN A 83 24.03 -5.03 -16.40
C GLN A 83 24.58 -3.74 -17.00
N LEU A 84 23.90 -3.25 -18.04
CA LEU A 84 24.40 -2.20 -18.91
C LEU A 84 23.98 -0.82 -18.42
N ALA A 85 22.70 -0.67 -18.08
CA ALA A 85 22.12 0.58 -17.62
C ALA A 85 21.02 0.34 -16.58
N ARG A 86 20.75 1.37 -15.77
CA ARG A 86 19.57 1.45 -14.91
C ARG A 86 18.58 2.42 -15.55
N GLU A 87 17.34 2.02 -15.70
CA GLU A 87 16.26 2.87 -16.19
C GLU A 87 15.39 3.30 -15.02
N ILE A 88 15.10 4.59 -14.94
CA ILE A 88 14.10 5.18 -14.06
C ILE A 88 13.01 5.79 -14.94
N GLU A 89 11.78 5.33 -14.73
CA GLU A 89 10.60 5.80 -15.47
C GLU A 89 9.68 6.52 -14.48
N ILE A 90 9.42 7.80 -14.72
CA ILE A 90 8.67 8.68 -13.81
C ILE A 90 7.50 9.34 -14.54
N ALA A 91 6.33 9.41 -13.91
CA ALA A 91 5.21 10.23 -14.41
C ALA A 91 5.44 11.69 -14.04
N LEU A 92 5.14 12.60 -14.97
CA LEU A 92 5.27 14.04 -14.79
C LEU A 92 3.90 14.65 -14.45
N PRO A 93 3.82 15.59 -13.49
CA PRO A 93 2.56 16.28 -13.21
C PRO A 93 2.10 17.11 -14.41
N VAL A 94 0.86 16.88 -14.86
CA VAL A 94 0.24 17.60 -15.99
C VAL A 94 -0.09 19.05 -15.64
N GLU A 95 -0.12 19.36 -14.35
CA GLU A 95 -0.32 20.70 -13.80
C GLU A 95 0.89 21.62 -14.03
N LEU A 96 2.05 21.07 -14.36
CA LEU A 96 3.27 21.83 -14.66
C LEU A 96 3.39 22.10 -16.16
N SER A 97 3.89 23.29 -16.51
CA SER A 97 4.28 23.61 -17.89
C SER A 97 5.40 22.68 -18.38
N ARG A 98 5.61 22.59 -19.70
CA ARG A 98 6.68 21.75 -20.27
C ARG A 98 8.05 22.17 -19.74
N GLU A 99 8.28 23.48 -19.66
CA GLU A 99 9.53 24.05 -19.18
C GLU A 99 9.79 23.72 -17.70
N GLU A 100 8.74 23.71 -16.87
CA GLU A 100 8.81 23.29 -15.47
C GLU A 100 9.05 21.79 -15.34
N GLN A 101 8.36 20.97 -16.14
CA GLN A 101 8.59 19.53 -16.19
C GLN A 101 10.05 19.19 -16.57
N THR A 102 10.59 19.85 -17.59
CA THR A 102 11.99 19.68 -17.99
C THR A 102 12.95 20.11 -16.87
N ARG A 103 12.68 21.24 -16.20
CA ARG A 103 13.49 21.72 -15.07
C ARG A 103 13.45 20.74 -13.90
N LEU A 104 12.27 20.24 -13.54
CA LEU A 104 12.08 19.23 -12.50
C LEU A 104 12.87 17.95 -12.78
N VAL A 105 12.80 17.40 -13.99
CA VAL A 105 13.56 16.18 -14.35
C VAL A 105 15.07 16.45 -14.31
N ARG A 106 15.51 17.61 -14.81
CA ARG A 106 16.92 18.00 -14.79
C ARG A 106 17.45 18.14 -13.36
N GLU A 107 16.69 18.77 -12.47
CA GLU A 107 17.04 18.93 -11.06
C GLU A 107 17.08 17.58 -10.32
N TYR A 108 16.11 16.70 -10.59
CA TYR A 108 16.10 15.35 -10.06
C TYR A 108 17.31 14.55 -10.54
N CYS A 109 17.64 14.61 -11.83
CA CYS A 109 18.80 13.91 -12.38
C CYS A 109 20.11 14.46 -11.82
N SER A 110 20.24 15.79 -11.74
CA SER A 110 21.40 16.48 -11.17
C SER A 110 21.64 16.06 -9.72
N SER A 111 20.62 16.22 -8.88
CA SER A 111 20.73 16.03 -7.43
C SER A 111 20.88 14.56 -7.03
N GLN A 112 20.21 13.62 -7.72
CA GLN A 112 20.16 12.22 -7.28
C GLN A 112 21.18 11.31 -7.97
N PHE A 113 21.59 11.61 -9.21
CA PHE A 113 22.42 10.69 -10.01
C PHE A 113 23.74 11.32 -10.44
N VAL A 114 23.69 12.49 -11.06
CA VAL A 114 24.89 13.17 -11.58
C VAL A 114 25.82 13.57 -10.44
N SER A 115 25.26 14.08 -9.33
CA SER A 115 26.00 14.37 -8.09
C SER A 115 26.71 13.14 -7.50
N LYS A 116 26.26 11.92 -7.85
CA LYS A 116 26.82 10.64 -7.41
C LYS A 116 27.77 10.02 -8.43
N GLY A 117 28.05 10.71 -9.54
CA GLY A 117 28.99 10.28 -10.57
C GLY A 117 28.38 9.44 -11.71
N MET A 118 27.05 9.39 -11.82
CA MET A 118 26.38 8.72 -12.95
C MET A 118 26.16 9.69 -14.11
N CYS A 119 26.34 9.25 -15.36
CA CYS A 119 25.75 9.97 -16.50
C CYS A 119 24.25 9.65 -16.55
N ALA A 120 23.43 10.66 -16.84
CA ALA A 120 21.98 10.54 -16.93
C ALA A 120 21.48 11.01 -18.30
N ASP A 121 21.02 10.07 -19.13
CA ASP A 121 20.35 10.34 -20.40
C ASP A 121 18.84 10.30 -20.19
N PHE A 122 18.19 11.46 -20.15
CA PHE A 122 16.75 11.55 -19.92
C PHE A 122 15.99 12.04 -21.13
N ASN A 123 14.80 11.47 -21.31
CA ASN A 123 13.93 11.72 -22.45
C ASN A 123 12.50 11.88 -21.93
N ILE A 124 11.86 13.00 -22.25
CA ILE A 124 10.48 13.29 -21.85
C ILE A 124 9.56 12.92 -23.01
N HIS A 125 8.56 12.09 -22.71
CA HIS A 125 7.57 11.62 -23.66
C HIS A 125 6.22 12.22 -23.31
N ASP A 126 5.54 12.79 -24.30
CA ASP A 126 4.16 13.21 -24.23
C ASP A 126 3.49 13.09 -25.60
N THR A 127 2.42 12.30 -25.67
CA THR A 127 1.61 12.11 -26.88
C THR A 127 0.33 12.94 -26.87
N GLY A 128 0.18 13.87 -25.92
CA GLY A 128 -1.01 14.70 -25.75
C GLY A 128 -2.19 13.98 -25.10
N ASN A 129 -1.98 12.78 -24.55
CA ASN A 129 -3.03 11.96 -23.94
C ASN A 129 -3.17 12.17 -22.42
N GLY A 130 -2.50 13.19 -21.86
CA GLY A 130 -2.52 13.49 -20.43
C GLY A 130 -1.64 12.58 -19.57
N ASN A 131 -0.67 11.86 -20.15
CA ASN A 131 0.30 11.05 -19.41
C ASN A 131 1.76 11.37 -19.81
N PRO A 132 2.23 12.61 -19.58
CA PRO A 132 3.63 12.94 -19.78
C PRO A 132 4.48 12.14 -18.78
N HIS A 133 5.58 11.57 -19.26
CA HIS A 133 6.51 10.78 -18.44
C HIS A 133 7.94 10.97 -18.92
N ALA A 134 8.91 10.74 -18.05
CA ALA A 134 10.32 10.75 -18.43
C ALA A 134 10.94 9.36 -18.25
N HIS A 135 11.75 8.96 -19.22
CA HIS A 135 12.67 7.84 -19.11
C HIS A 135 14.07 8.40 -18.84
N ILE A 136 14.70 7.96 -17.76
CA ILE A 136 16.07 8.34 -17.37
C ILE A 136 16.94 7.08 -17.41
N LEU A 137 17.91 7.05 -18.31
CA LEU A 137 18.86 5.96 -18.44
C LEU A 137 20.18 6.35 -17.77
N LEU A 138 20.59 5.56 -16.78
CA LEU A 138 21.72 5.83 -15.90
C LEU A 138 22.85 4.82 -16.13
N THR A 139 24.08 5.32 -16.19
CA THR A 139 25.28 4.48 -16.23
C THR A 139 25.45 3.73 -14.92
N MET A 140 25.81 2.44 -14.99
CA MET A 140 25.98 1.60 -13.80
C MET A 140 27.43 1.39 -13.37
N ARG A 141 28.36 2.10 -14.02
CA ARG A 141 29.79 2.03 -13.75
C ARG A 141 30.31 3.44 -13.42
N PRO A 142 31.15 3.61 -12.39
CA PRO A 142 31.77 4.90 -12.12
C PRO A 142 32.85 5.23 -13.14
N LEU A 143 33.10 6.52 -13.31
CA LEU A 143 34.26 7.06 -14.00
C LEU A 143 35.33 7.42 -12.96
N ASP A 144 36.60 7.20 -13.29
CA ASP A 144 37.72 7.73 -12.52
C ASP A 144 37.95 9.22 -12.81
N GLU A 145 38.92 9.83 -12.11
CA GLU A 145 39.27 11.24 -12.25
C GLU A 145 39.74 11.62 -13.68
N LYS A 146 40.10 10.63 -14.51
CA LYS A 146 40.53 10.81 -15.90
C LYS A 146 39.38 10.58 -16.89
N GLY A 147 38.16 10.34 -16.41
CA GLY A 147 37.01 10.05 -17.26
C GLY A 147 37.04 8.68 -17.90
N THR A 148 37.78 7.73 -17.32
CA THR A 148 37.82 6.33 -17.77
C THR A 148 36.93 5.45 -16.89
N TRP A 149 36.28 4.46 -17.49
CA TRP A 149 35.42 3.51 -16.80
C TRP A 149 36.17 2.71 -15.71
N ALA A 150 35.88 2.99 -14.44
CA ALA A 150 36.47 2.30 -13.28
C ALA A 150 35.72 0.99 -12.95
N ALA A 151 36.30 0.12 -12.11
CA ALA A 151 35.66 -1.14 -11.73
C ALA A 151 34.32 -0.93 -10.98
N LYS A 152 33.33 -1.81 -11.20
CA LYS A 152 32.07 -1.80 -10.42
C LYS A 152 32.26 -2.34 -9.00
N SER A 153 33.20 -3.27 -8.84
CA SER A 153 33.43 -4.01 -7.61
C SER A 153 34.84 -4.54 -7.54
N LYS A 154 35.35 -4.73 -6.32
CA LYS A 154 36.59 -5.47 -6.04
C LYS A 154 36.29 -6.79 -5.33
N LYS A 155 37.26 -7.71 -5.35
CA LYS A 155 37.24 -8.91 -4.51
C LYS A 155 38.06 -8.64 -3.26
N GLU A 156 37.48 -8.91 -2.10
CA GLU A 156 38.18 -8.86 -0.82
C GLU A 156 38.23 -10.26 -0.20
N TYR A 157 39.35 -10.58 0.43
CA TYR A 157 39.47 -11.83 1.20
C TYR A 157 38.64 -11.74 2.48
N VAL A 158 37.95 -12.84 2.82
CA VAL A 158 37.26 -12.97 4.10
C VAL A 158 38.29 -13.34 5.15
N LEU A 159 38.36 -12.55 6.22
CA LEU A 159 39.23 -12.78 7.36
C LEU A 159 38.46 -13.47 8.49
N ASP A 160 39.16 -14.28 9.28
CA ASP A 160 38.64 -14.86 10.53
C ASP A 160 38.83 -13.90 11.72
N GLU A 161 38.49 -14.36 12.92
CA GLU A 161 38.57 -13.59 14.18
C GLU A 161 40.00 -13.13 14.51
N ASN A 162 41.02 -13.80 13.97
CA ASN A 162 42.43 -13.46 14.16
C ASN A 162 43.00 -12.59 13.03
N GLY A 163 42.18 -12.23 12.04
CA GLY A 163 42.60 -11.46 10.88
C GLY A 163 43.29 -12.29 9.78
N GLU A 164 43.27 -13.63 9.87
CA GLU A 164 43.84 -14.51 8.85
C GLU A 164 42.84 -14.81 7.74
N ARG A 165 43.34 -15.04 6.51
CA ARG A 165 42.47 -15.32 5.36
C ARG A 165 41.84 -16.71 5.50
N VAL A 166 40.52 -16.76 5.47
CA VAL A 166 39.76 -18.02 5.55
C VAL A 166 40.04 -18.88 4.31
N LYS A 167 40.59 -20.08 4.52
CA LYS A 167 40.72 -21.10 3.46
C LYS A 167 39.45 -21.95 3.36
N LEU A 168 39.02 -22.20 2.12
CA LEU A 168 37.97 -23.17 1.82
C LEU A 168 38.57 -24.58 1.81
N PRO A 169 37.75 -25.64 1.95
CA PRO A 169 38.21 -27.04 1.83
C PRO A 169 38.93 -27.35 0.51
N SER A 170 38.68 -26.56 -0.54
CA SER A 170 39.36 -26.64 -1.83
C SER A 170 40.79 -26.08 -1.84
N GLY A 171 41.29 -25.55 -0.72
CA GLY A 171 42.59 -24.88 -0.60
C GLY A 171 42.62 -23.43 -1.09
N ARG A 172 41.55 -22.94 -1.73
CA ARG A 172 41.42 -21.53 -2.16
C ARG A 172 40.99 -20.65 -1.00
N TYR A 173 41.44 -19.39 -0.99
CA TYR A 173 40.95 -18.41 -0.02
C TYR A 173 39.53 -17.96 -0.36
N LYS A 174 38.68 -17.85 0.68
CA LYS A 174 37.33 -17.33 0.57
C LYS A 174 37.39 -15.83 0.27
N THR A 175 36.69 -15.41 -0.78
CA THR A 175 36.57 -13.99 -1.16
C THR A 175 35.11 -13.58 -1.18
N ARG A 176 34.84 -12.31 -0.86
CA ARG A 176 33.54 -11.67 -1.09
C ARG A 176 33.68 -10.56 -2.13
N LYS A 177 32.62 -10.35 -2.91
CA LYS A 177 32.50 -9.20 -3.79
C LYS A 177 32.13 -7.98 -2.94
N VAL A 178 32.84 -6.88 -3.13
CA VAL A 178 32.53 -5.59 -2.52
C VAL A 178 32.32 -4.59 -3.65
N ASP A 179 31.12 -4.04 -3.75
CA ASP A 179 30.82 -3.00 -4.72
C ASP A 179 31.59 -1.71 -4.36
N LEU A 180 32.18 -1.06 -5.35
CA LEU A 180 32.97 0.17 -5.14
C LEU A 180 32.08 1.41 -4.99
N MET A 181 30.84 1.32 -5.46
CA MET A 181 29.82 2.36 -5.34
C MET A 181 28.59 1.78 -4.64
N ASP A 182 27.87 2.62 -3.91
CA ASP A 182 26.65 2.25 -3.20
C ASP A 182 25.40 2.28 -4.09
N TRP A 183 25.52 2.64 -5.37
CA TRP A 183 24.41 2.84 -6.31
C TRP A 183 23.40 1.67 -6.37
N ASN A 184 23.87 0.45 -6.11
CA ASN A 184 23.06 -0.77 -6.17
C ASN A 184 22.50 -1.24 -4.81
N ARG A 185 22.69 -0.48 -3.72
CA ARG A 185 22.03 -0.76 -2.43
C ARG A 185 20.52 -0.65 -2.60
N GLN A 186 19.77 -1.57 -1.99
CA GLN A 186 18.31 -1.61 -2.13
C GLN A 186 17.64 -0.34 -1.58
N GLU A 187 18.19 0.21 -0.48
CA GLU A 187 17.72 1.43 0.18
C GLU A 187 17.67 2.65 -0.76
N ASN A 188 18.55 2.72 -1.77
CA ASN A 188 18.55 3.83 -2.72
C ASN A 188 17.25 3.92 -3.53
N ALA A 189 16.56 2.79 -3.76
CA ALA A 189 15.30 2.82 -4.49
C ALA A 189 14.26 3.68 -3.77
N ASP A 190 14.16 3.57 -2.45
CA ASP A 190 13.21 4.33 -1.65
C ASP A 190 13.67 5.79 -1.49
N LEU A 191 14.98 6.03 -1.36
CA LEU A 191 15.53 7.39 -1.37
C LEU A 191 15.22 8.14 -2.67
N TRP A 192 15.43 7.51 -3.82
CA TRP A 192 15.14 8.12 -5.12
C TRP A 192 13.64 8.35 -5.32
N ARG A 193 12.81 7.38 -4.92
CA ARG A 193 11.35 7.51 -4.95
C ARG A 193 10.86 8.66 -4.10
N LYS A 194 11.39 8.80 -2.89
CA LYS A 194 11.10 9.91 -1.99
C LYS A 194 11.55 11.24 -2.60
N ALA A 195 12.79 11.32 -3.06
CA ALA A 195 13.34 12.53 -3.68
C ALA A 195 12.52 13.00 -4.89
N TRP A 196 12.01 12.06 -5.70
CA TRP A 196 11.11 12.39 -6.81
C TRP A 196 9.80 13.02 -6.30
N ALA A 197 9.17 12.41 -5.29
CA ALA A 197 7.94 12.95 -4.72
C ALA A 197 8.15 14.35 -4.12
N ASP A 198 9.22 14.52 -3.34
CA ASP A 198 9.54 15.80 -2.69
C ASP A 198 9.77 16.91 -3.74
N LEU A 199 10.64 16.67 -4.73
CA LEU A 199 10.91 17.68 -5.77
C LEU A 199 9.67 17.99 -6.62
N ALA A 200 8.90 16.97 -7.01
CA ALA A 200 7.68 17.20 -7.79
C ALA A 200 6.66 18.02 -7.00
N ASN A 201 6.52 17.76 -5.69
CA ASN A 201 5.64 18.52 -4.81
C ASN A 201 6.12 19.97 -4.63
N ASP A 202 7.42 20.20 -4.50
CA ASP A 202 7.99 21.55 -4.43
C ASP A 202 7.69 22.36 -5.71
N TYR A 203 7.80 21.73 -6.89
CA TYR A 203 7.44 22.36 -8.16
C TYR A 203 5.94 22.63 -8.27
N LEU A 204 5.09 21.68 -7.87
CA LEU A 204 3.64 21.86 -7.82
C LEU A 204 3.24 23.01 -6.89
N GLU A 205 3.91 23.15 -5.75
CA GLU A 205 3.67 24.25 -4.82
C GLU A 205 4.04 25.61 -5.42
N ARG A 206 5.23 25.70 -6.04
CA ARG A 206 5.73 26.92 -6.67
C ARG A 206 4.88 27.35 -7.87
N SER A 207 4.26 26.40 -8.58
CA SER A 207 3.32 26.69 -9.67
C SER A 207 1.90 27.02 -9.19
N GLY A 208 1.65 27.02 -7.87
CA GLY A 208 0.35 27.33 -7.28
C GLY A 208 -0.65 26.17 -7.35
N SER A 209 -0.21 24.95 -7.65
CA SER A 209 -1.07 23.76 -7.66
C SER A 209 -1.33 23.24 -6.25
N ALA A 210 -2.57 22.89 -5.96
CA ALA A 210 -2.97 22.22 -4.72
C ALA A 210 -2.68 20.71 -4.73
N GLU A 211 -2.38 20.14 -5.90
CA GLU A 211 -2.11 18.71 -6.08
C GLU A 211 -0.78 18.32 -5.41
N ARG A 212 -0.72 17.11 -4.85
CA ARG A 212 0.49 16.52 -4.26
C ARG A 212 0.58 15.03 -4.58
N ILE A 213 1.81 14.56 -4.80
CA ILE A 213 2.12 13.15 -5.01
C ILE A 213 2.83 12.56 -3.79
N ASP A 214 2.67 11.26 -3.57
CA ASP A 214 3.32 10.55 -2.46
C ASP A 214 3.88 9.23 -2.95
N HIS A 215 5.14 8.95 -2.64
CA HIS A 215 5.84 7.75 -3.05
C HIS A 215 5.46 6.52 -2.23
N ARG A 216 4.93 6.74 -1.02
CA ARG A 216 4.56 5.69 -0.07
C ARG A 216 3.33 4.95 -0.56
N SER A 217 3.29 3.66 -0.25
CA SER A 217 2.11 2.82 -0.48
C SER A 217 0.91 3.33 0.31
N HIS A 218 -0.31 2.90 -0.07
CA HIS A 218 -1.52 3.20 0.71
C HIS A 218 -1.36 2.81 2.19
N ALA A 219 -0.78 1.64 2.47
CA ALA A 219 -0.54 1.16 3.83
C ALA A 219 0.36 2.11 4.64
N GLU A 220 1.48 2.56 4.07
CA GLU A 220 2.42 3.48 4.73
C GLU A 220 1.85 4.89 4.92
N ARG A 221 0.90 5.30 4.07
CA ARG A 221 0.16 6.57 4.21
C ARG A 221 -1.00 6.48 5.20
N GLY A 222 -1.28 5.29 5.76
CA GLY A 222 -2.48 5.05 6.56
C GLY A 222 -3.77 5.15 5.74
N ILE A 223 -3.69 5.08 4.42
CA ILE A 223 -4.85 5.03 3.53
C ILE A 223 -5.30 3.59 3.48
N GLU A 224 -6.41 3.28 4.14
CA GLU A 224 -7.02 1.95 4.07
C GLU A 224 -7.90 1.87 2.81
N GLU A 225 -7.29 1.96 1.63
CA GLU A 225 -7.92 1.68 0.34
C GLU A 225 -7.12 0.57 -0.35
N LEU A 226 -7.83 -0.27 -1.12
CA LEU A 226 -7.21 -1.31 -1.93
C LEU A 226 -6.54 -0.68 -3.16
N PRO A 227 -5.25 -0.96 -3.42
CA PRO A 227 -4.58 -0.45 -4.60
C PRO A 227 -5.08 -1.16 -5.86
N THR A 228 -5.27 -0.42 -6.94
CA THR A 228 -5.62 -0.99 -8.26
C THR A 228 -4.47 -1.79 -8.86
N VAL A 229 -4.78 -2.78 -9.68
CA VAL A 229 -3.82 -3.60 -10.44
C VAL A 229 -3.43 -2.91 -11.74
N HIS A 230 -2.14 -2.91 -12.08
CA HIS A 230 -1.65 -2.38 -13.34
C HIS A 230 -2.14 -3.22 -14.54
N MET A 231 -2.94 -2.59 -15.41
CA MET A 231 -3.56 -3.21 -16.58
C MET A 231 -2.52 -3.72 -17.59
N GLY A 232 -1.54 -2.90 -17.91
CA GLY A 232 -0.62 -3.12 -19.03
C GLY A 232 -1.27 -2.81 -20.38
N VAL A 233 -0.43 -2.60 -21.41
CA VAL A 233 -0.85 -2.07 -22.72
C VAL A 233 -1.94 -2.93 -23.38
N ALA A 234 -1.78 -4.25 -23.41
CA ALA A 234 -2.72 -5.16 -24.06
C ALA A 234 -4.12 -5.10 -23.42
N ALA A 235 -4.20 -5.18 -22.09
CA ALA A 235 -5.48 -5.14 -21.39
C ALA A 235 -6.15 -3.76 -21.53
N SER A 236 -5.38 -2.67 -21.43
CA SER A 236 -5.90 -1.31 -21.64
C SER A 236 -6.45 -1.11 -23.07
N GLN A 237 -5.81 -1.69 -24.08
CA GLN A 237 -6.29 -1.60 -25.47
C GLN A 237 -7.57 -2.42 -25.70
N MET A 238 -7.69 -3.60 -25.08
CA MET A 238 -8.91 -4.41 -25.14
C MET A 238 -10.10 -3.69 -24.48
N GLU A 239 -9.92 -3.14 -23.28
CA GLU A 239 -10.96 -2.38 -22.58
C GLU A 239 -11.39 -1.13 -23.37
N LYS A 240 -10.45 -0.43 -24.02
CA LYS A 240 -10.77 0.70 -24.91
C LYS A 240 -11.66 0.30 -26.10
N LYS A 241 -11.58 -0.96 -26.53
CA LYS A 241 -12.44 -1.52 -27.60
C LYS A 241 -13.74 -2.11 -27.05
N GLY A 242 -14.04 -1.91 -25.76
CA GLY A 242 -15.23 -2.45 -25.10
C GLY A 242 -15.14 -3.93 -24.73
N ILE A 243 -13.95 -4.55 -24.84
CA ILE A 243 -13.74 -5.95 -24.45
C ILE A 243 -13.30 -5.97 -22.99
N ALA A 244 -14.16 -6.51 -22.13
CA ALA A 244 -13.85 -6.68 -20.71
C ALA A 244 -12.69 -7.67 -20.51
N THR A 245 -11.82 -7.36 -19.56
CA THR A 245 -10.64 -8.14 -19.18
C THR A 245 -10.69 -8.44 -17.70
N ASP A 246 -10.09 -9.56 -17.28
CA ASP A 246 -10.05 -9.96 -15.86
C ASP A 246 -9.42 -8.87 -14.98
N LYS A 247 -8.34 -8.23 -15.46
CA LYS A 247 -7.70 -7.11 -14.76
C LYS A 247 -8.62 -5.89 -14.65
N GLY A 248 -9.38 -5.59 -15.69
CA GLY A 248 -10.34 -4.49 -15.67
C GLY A 248 -11.48 -4.75 -14.69
N GLU A 249 -11.96 -5.99 -14.61
CA GLU A 249 -13.00 -6.38 -13.66
C GLU A 249 -12.51 -6.29 -12.21
N ILE A 250 -11.28 -6.76 -11.94
CA ILE A 250 -10.62 -6.60 -10.65
C ILE A 250 -10.53 -5.12 -10.26
N ASN A 251 -10.13 -4.24 -11.18
CA ASN A 251 -10.06 -2.81 -10.91
C ASN A 251 -11.42 -2.16 -10.67
N ARG A 252 -12.47 -2.56 -11.42
CA ARG A 252 -13.85 -2.11 -11.18
C ARG A 252 -14.33 -2.54 -9.79
N MET A 253 -14.02 -3.77 -9.37
CA MET A 253 -14.34 -4.28 -8.04
C MET A 253 -13.59 -3.52 -6.93
N ILE A 254 -12.30 -3.26 -7.11
CA ILE A 254 -11.48 -2.45 -6.19
C ILE A 254 -12.06 -1.05 -6.04
N GLN A 255 -12.42 -0.38 -7.15
CA GLN A 255 -13.01 0.96 -7.10
C GLN A 255 -14.35 0.99 -6.36
N LYS A 256 -15.23 0.00 -6.59
CA LYS A 256 -16.49 -0.15 -5.86
C LYS A 256 -16.23 -0.36 -4.37
N THR A 257 -15.25 -1.21 -4.03
CA THR A 257 -14.87 -1.50 -2.63
C THR A 257 -14.32 -0.25 -1.93
N ASN A 258 -13.40 0.49 -2.56
CA ASN A 258 -12.84 1.71 -1.99
C ASN A 258 -13.90 2.80 -1.80
N ARG A 259 -14.88 2.91 -2.72
CA ARG A 259 -16.02 3.82 -2.55
C ARG A 259 -16.81 3.48 -1.28
N LEU A 260 -17.16 2.21 -1.11
CA LEU A 260 -17.89 1.74 0.09
C LEU A 260 -17.07 1.98 1.37
N MET A 261 -15.76 1.74 1.35
CA MET A 261 -14.88 2.02 2.50
C MET A 261 -14.83 3.51 2.86
N ARG A 262 -14.78 4.42 1.88
CA ARG A 262 -14.83 5.87 2.11
C ARG A 262 -16.16 6.31 2.70
N GLU A 263 -17.27 5.79 2.18
CA GLU A 263 -18.60 6.06 2.72
C GLU A 263 -18.71 5.61 4.18
N ILE A 264 -18.27 4.39 4.50
CA ILE A 264 -18.24 3.87 5.87
C ILE A 264 -17.38 4.75 6.78
N ARG A 265 -16.19 5.19 6.35
CA ARG A 265 -15.37 6.13 7.15
C ARG A 265 -16.06 7.46 7.38
N GLY A 266 -16.66 8.06 6.35
CA GLY A 266 -17.42 9.31 6.51
C GLY A 266 -18.56 9.16 7.52
N TYR A 267 -19.25 8.02 7.53
CA TYR A 267 -20.23 7.71 8.56
C TYR A 267 -19.59 7.57 9.95
N ILE A 268 -18.43 6.94 10.09
CA ILE A 268 -17.71 6.82 11.37
C ILE A 268 -17.26 8.19 11.88
N ASP A 269 -16.71 9.05 11.02
CA ASP A 269 -16.18 10.36 11.43
C ASP A 269 -17.32 11.31 11.84
N SER A 270 -18.44 11.32 11.10
CA SER A 270 -19.64 12.05 11.54
C SER A 270 -20.22 11.53 12.86
N LEU A 271 -20.15 10.22 13.12
CA LEU A 271 -20.53 9.65 14.42
C LEU A 271 -19.56 10.07 15.53
N LYS A 272 -18.25 10.16 15.26
CA LYS A 272 -17.25 10.62 16.24
C LYS A 272 -17.40 12.09 16.59
N GLU A 273 -17.61 12.95 15.60
CA GLU A 273 -17.88 14.38 15.83
C GLU A 273 -19.16 14.56 16.66
N TRP A 274 -20.22 13.86 16.28
CA TRP A 274 -21.46 13.85 17.04
C TRP A 274 -21.28 13.33 18.49
N LEU A 275 -20.50 12.26 18.69
CA LEU A 275 -20.17 11.76 20.03
C LEU A 275 -19.36 12.78 20.85
N ALA A 276 -18.43 13.50 20.22
CA ALA A 276 -17.64 14.54 20.90
C ALA A 276 -18.54 15.70 21.37
N GLU A 277 -19.51 16.12 20.55
CA GLU A 277 -20.53 17.11 20.94
C GLU A 277 -21.41 16.61 22.09
N VAL A 278 -21.82 15.33 22.04
CA VAL A 278 -22.61 14.70 23.12
C VAL A 278 -21.79 14.62 24.42
N PHE A 279 -20.51 14.27 24.38
CA PHE A 279 -19.65 14.24 25.57
C PHE A 279 -19.38 15.64 26.13
N ALA A 280 -19.24 16.65 25.27
CA ALA A 280 -19.12 18.04 25.70
C ALA A 280 -20.39 18.51 26.43
N ALA A 281 -21.57 18.17 25.92
CA ALA A 281 -22.86 18.43 26.56
C ALA A 281 -23.03 17.64 27.87
N LYS A 282 -22.63 16.36 27.90
CA LYS A 282 -22.67 15.50 29.10
C LYS A 282 -21.80 16.03 30.24
N LYS A 283 -20.62 16.59 29.91
CA LYS A 283 -19.72 17.22 30.90
C LYS A 283 -20.35 18.47 31.54
N GLN A 284 -21.21 19.19 30.82
CA GLN A 284 -21.98 20.30 31.36
C GLN A 284 -23.14 19.84 32.26
N LEU A 285 -23.57 18.58 32.13
CA LEU A 285 -24.73 18.06 32.86
C LEU A 285 -24.45 17.26 34.12
N GLN A 286 -23.21 16.81 34.31
CA GLN A 286 -22.80 16.08 35.51
C GLN A 286 -22.86 16.92 36.81
N ALA A 287 -23.50 18.10 36.79
CA ALA A 287 -23.69 18.99 37.93
C ALA A 287 -25.02 18.80 38.69
N ALA A 288 -25.92 17.86 38.34
CA ALA A 288 -27.16 17.64 39.12
C ALA A 288 -27.72 16.19 39.10
N PRO A 289 -28.46 15.72 40.13
CA PRO A 289 -28.68 14.28 40.41
C PRO A 289 -30.09 13.70 40.09
N HIS A 290 -30.06 12.42 39.66
CA HIS A 290 -31.05 11.30 39.63
C HIS A 290 -32.14 11.17 38.51
N SER A 291 -32.25 9.96 37.93
CA SER A 291 -32.79 9.59 36.60
C SER A 291 -34.21 8.95 36.55
N PRO A 292 -35.02 9.20 35.49
CA PRO A 292 -36.31 8.52 35.20
C PRO A 292 -36.22 7.21 34.37
N ASP A 293 -37.26 6.37 34.40
CA ASP A 293 -37.42 5.09 33.67
C ASP A 293 -37.39 5.21 32.12
N ILE A 294 -36.83 4.22 31.39
CA ILE A 294 -36.59 4.32 29.92
C ILE A 294 -37.87 4.46 29.11
N ALA A 295 -38.95 3.77 29.48
CA ALA A 295 -40.22 3.89 28.74
C ALA A 295 -40.77 5.33 28.83
N THR A 296 -40.54 5.98 29.97
CA THR A 296 -40.87 7.38 30.19
C THR A 296 -40.00 8.28 29.31
N LEU A 297 -38.69 8.02 29.23
CA LEU A 297 -37.76 8.76 28.37
C LEU A 297 -38.14 8.61 26.88
N LEU A 298 -38.42 7.40 26.39
CA LEU A 298 -38.81 7.17 24.99
C LEU A 298 -40.18 7.77 24.64
N THR A 299 -41.12 7.81 25.58
CA THR A 299 -42.41 8.51 25.39
C THR A 299 -42.22 10.02 25.35
N ARG A 300 -41.28 10.54 26.14
CA ARG A 300 -40.92 11.97 26.12
C ARG A 300 -40.23 12.36 24.81
N TYR A 301 -39.41 11.47 24.25
CA TYR A 301 -38.82 11.63 22.91
C TYR A 301 -39.90 11.84 21.84
N LEU A 302 -40.96 11.01 21.83
CA LEU A 302 -42.08 11.17 20.90
C LEU A 302 -42.76 12.54 21.03
N SER A 303 -42.88 13.04 22.26
CA SER A 303 -43.47 14.36 22.52
C SER A 303 -42.61 15.48 21.94
N ILE A 304 -41.28 15.38 22.09
CA ILE A 304 -40.31 16.34 21.53
C ILE A 304 -40.35 16.33 20.00
N GLU A 305 -40.34 15.14 19.38
CA GLU A 305 -40.40 15.03 17.92
C GLU A 305 -41.72 15.53 17.34
N ARG A 306 -42.82 15.35 18.08
CA ARG A 306 -44.13 15.92 17.72
C ARG A 306 -44.14 17.45 17.81
N GLU A 307 -43.42 18.05 18.74
CA GLU A 307 -43.29 19.51 18.81
C GLU A 307 -42.42 20.06 17.68
N LYS A 308 -41.29 19.41 17.40
CA LYS A 308 -40.41 19.78 16.26
C LYS A 308 -41.11 19.67 14.91
N SER A 309 -42.06 18.74 14.77
CA SER A 309 -42.78 18.50 13.51
C SER A 309 -43.83 19.57 13.18
N ARG A 310 -44.24 20.40 14.14
CA ARG A 310 -45.32 21.43 13.96
C ARG A 310 -45.04 22.45 12.85
N LYS A 311 -43.77 22.63 12.48
CA LYS A 311 -43.34 23.53 11.40
C LYS A 311 -43.58 22.98 9.99
N TYR A 312 -44.01 21.72 9.84
CA TYR A 312 -44.22 21.05 8.56
C TYR A 312 -45.72 20.85 8.22
N SER A 313 -46.03 20.40 7.01
CA SER A 313 -47.42 20.17 6.55
C SER A 313 -48.11 19.03 7.31
N GLN A 314 -49.45 19.05 7.38
CA GLN A 314 -50.21 18.01 8.10
C GLN A 314 -49.97 16.59 7.56
N GLY A 315 -49.88 16.42 6.25
CA GLY A 315 -49.59 15.10 5.65
C GLY A 315 -48.21 14.58 6.04
N TRP A 316 -47.20 15.45 6.09
CA TRP A 316 -45.86 15.08 6.55
C TRP A 316 -45.84 14.75 8.05
N GLN A 317 -46.53 15.56 8.87
CA GLN A 317 -46.64 15.31 10.32
C GLN A 317 -47.25 13.95 10.62
N GLN A 318 -48.30 13.54 9.89
CA GLN A 318 -48.94 12.24 10.06
C GLN A 318 -47.99 11.07 9.72
N GLN A 319 -47.30 11.16 8.58
CA GLN A 319 -46.32 10.14 8.16
C GLN A 319 -45.12 10.07 9.10
N HIS A 320 -44.56 11.21 9.50
CA HIS A 320 -43.44 11.29 10.43
C HIS A 320 -43.82 10.74 11.81
N THR A 321 -44.99 11.11 12.33
CA THR A 321 -45.48 10.61 13.63
C THR A 321 -45.69 9.10 13.61
N ALA A 322 -46.26 8.55 12.52
CA ALA A 322 -46.42 7.11 12.35
C ALA A 322 -45.05 6.38 12.31
N GLY A 323 -44.08 6.95 11.61
CA GLY A 323 -42.71 6.42 11.56
C GLY A 323 -42.00 6.42 12.91
N GLU A 324 -42.08 7.52 13.66
CA GLU A 324 -41.48 7.63 15.00
C GLU A 324 -42.19 6.74 16.03
N LEU A 325 -43.51 6.61 15.97
CA LEU A 325 -44.26 5.65 16.80
C LEU A 325 -43.85 4.21 16.51
N GLN A 326 -43.70 3.83 15.25
CA GLN A 326 -43.26 2.49 14.87
C GLN A 326 -41.82 2.21 15.35
N LYS A 327 -40.93 3.20 15.23
CA LYS A 327 -39.55 3.13 15.72
C LYS A 327 -39.50 2.92 17.23
N ILE A 328 -40.26 3.70 18.00
CA ILE A 328 -40.27 3.62 19.47
C ILE A 328 -40.98 2.35 19.96
N SER A 329 -42.06 1.93 19.30
CA SER A 329 -42.74 0.66 19.59
C SER A 329 -41.78 -0.53 19.42
N LYS A 330 -41.00 -0.58 18.34
CA LYS A 330 -39.97 -1.60 18.11
C LYS A 330 -38.87 -1.55 19.19
N ALA A 331 -38.42 -0.35 19.55
CA ALA A 331 -37.42 -0.16 20.60
C ALA A 331 -37.91 -0.69 21.96
N ILE A 332 -39.14 -0.36 22.35
CA ILE A 332 -39.71 -0.82 23.62
C ILE A 332 -39.84 -2.34 23.66
N VAL A 333 -40.36 -2.96 22.59
CA VAL A 333 -40.47 -4.43 22.49
C VAL A 333 -39.09 -5.09 22.56
N TYR A 334 -38.11 -4.52 21.87
CA TYR A 334 -36.73 -5.01 21.90
C TYR A 334 -36.12 -4.94 23.30
N LEU A 335 -36.21 -3.79 23.97
CA LEU A 335 -35.71 -3.61 25.34
C LEU A 335 -36.40 -4.52 26.34
N GLN A 336 -37.73 -4.67 26.26
CA GLN A 336 -38.50 -5.59 27.09
C GLN A 336 -38.07 -7.04 26.89
N SER A 337 -37.84 -7.46 25.63
CA SER A 337 -37.36 -8.82 25.33
C SER A 337 -35.96 -9.11 25.89
N LYS A 338 -35.18 -8.07 26.18
CA LYS A 338 -33.84 -8.13 26.76
C LYS A 338 -33.79 -7.80 28.25
N GLY A 339 -34.94 -7.50 28.87
CA GLY A 339 -35.03 -7.15 30.30
C GLY A 339 -34.38 -5.80 30.66
N ILE A 340 -34.28 -4.86 29.73
CA ILE A 340 -33.65 -3.55 29.93
C ILE A 340 -34.75 -2.54 30.30
N ALA A 341 -34.72 -1.99 31.52
CA ALA A 341 -35.77 -1.10 32.04
C ALA A 341 -35.26 0.32 32.37
N THR A 342 -34.04 0.44 32.89
CA THR A 342 -33.47 1.73 33.31
C THR A 342 -32.37 2.21 32.37
N LEU A 343 -32.04 3.50 32.44
CA LEU A 343 -30.96 4.08 31.65
C LEU A 343 -29.62 3.40 31.94
N GLU A 344 -29.42 3.06 33.21
CA GLU A 344 -28.27 2.30 33.69
C GLU A 344 -28.24 0.89 33.09
N ASP A 345 -29.39 0.20 32.98
CA ASP A 345 -29.46 -1.12 32.34
C ASP A 345 -29.11 -1.05 30.85
N LEU A 346 -29.55 0.01 30.15
CA LEU A 346 -29.24 0.22 28.74
C LEU A 346 -27.74 0.47 28.52
N ASP A 347 -27.13 1.31 29.35
CA ASP A 347 -25.70 1.59 29.29
C ASP A 347 -24.85 0.35 29.63
N ALA A 348 -25.29 -0.43 30.61
CA ALA A 348 -24.65 -1.69 30.99
C ALA A 348 -24.75 -2.73 29.86
N ALA A 349 -25.95 -2.89 29.27
CA ALA A 349 -26.17 -3.80 28.15
C ALA A 349 -25.36 -3.39 26.91
N LEU A 350 -25.34 -2.10 26.57
CA LEU A 350 -24.57 -1.57 25.46
C LEU A 350 -23.07 -1.81 25.66
N SER A 351 -22.56 -1.52 26.85
CA SER A 351 -21.15 -1.75 27.20
C SER A 351 -20.79 -3.25 27.13
N SER A 352 -21.66 -4.12 27.64
CA SER A 352 -21.43 -5.57 27.62
C SER A 352 -21.36 -6.12 26.19
N VAL A 353 -22.34 -5.79 25.35
CA VAL A 353 -22.41 -6.30 23.97
C VAL A 353 -21.27 -5.72 23.11
N ASP A 354 -20.88 -4.47 23.34
CA ASP A 354 -19.74 -3.85 22.65
C ASP A 354 -18.40 -4.52 23.04
N GLU A 355 -18.20 -4.83 24.32
CA GLU A 355 -17.01 -5.57 24.78
C GLU A 355 -16.97 -7.01 24.25
N GLU A 356 -18.11 -7.70 24.17
CA GLU A 356 -18.21 -9.00 23.51
C GLU A 356 -17.85 -8.91 22.01
N ALA A 357 -18.38 -7.92 21.30
CA ALA A 357 -18.07 -7.69 19.90
C ALA A 357 -16.57 -7.38 19.68
N LYS A 358 -15.95 -6.57 20.55
CA LYS A 358 -14.50 -6.31 20.51
C LYS A 358 -13.70 -7.59 20.72
N ARG A 359 -14.04 -8.39 21.72
CA ARG A 359 -13.36 -9.67 22.01
C ARG A 359 -13.46 -10.64 20.84
N LEU A 360 -14.64 -10.83 20.27
CA LEU A 360 -14.85 -11.68 19.08
C LEU A 360 -14.03 -11.17 17.88
N ASN A 361 -14.02 -9.85 17.63
CA ASN A 361 -13.23 -9.27 16.56
C ASN A 361 -11.72 -9.50 16.75
N THR A 362 -11.20 -9.32 17.96
CA THR A 362 -9.79 -9.62 18.27
C THR A 362 -9.47 -11.09 18.04
N SER A 363 -10.36 -12.00 18.47
CA SER A 363 -10.22 -13.44 18.26
C SER A 363 -10.18 -13.81 16.77
N VAL A 364 -11.16 -13.35 15.98
CA VAL A 364 -11.23 -13.60 14.54
C VAL A 364 -9.97 -13.13 13.83
N VAL A 365 -9.50 -11.91 14.13
CA VAL A 365 -8.27 -11.35 13.52
C VAL A 365 -7.05 -12.19 13.89
N ALA A 366 -6.92 -12.64 15.14
CA ALA A 366 -5.81 -13.49 15.56
C ALA A 366 -5.81 -14.84 14.83
N LYS A 367 -6.98 -15.49 14.70
CA LYS A 367 -7.14 -16.75 13.96
C LYS A 367 -6.79 -16.59 12.48
N GLN A 368 -7.27 -15.53 11.83
CA GLN A 368 -6.92 -15.21 10.43
C GLN A 368 -5.42 -15.02 10.23
N LYS A 369 -4.73 -14.34 11.16
CA LYS A 369 -3.27 -14.18 11.10
C LYS A 369 -2.54 -15.53 11.20
N ARG A 370 -3.01 -16.42 12.08
CA ARG A 370 -2.45 -17.77 12.22
C ARG A 370 -2.69 -18.61 10.97
N MET A 371 -3.88 -18.57 10.38
CA MET A 371 -4.21 -19.26 9.13
C MET A 371 -3.27 -18.86 7.98
N ARG A 372 -3.00 -17.56 7.78
CA ARG A 372 -2.04 -17.09 6.75
C ARG A 372 -0.62 -17.62 6.97
N THR A 373 -0.25 -17.82 8.24
CA THR A 373 1.04 -18.40 8.59
C THR A 373 1.07 -19.89 8.25
N LEU A 374 -0.01 -20.61 8.57
CA LEU A 374 -0.17 -22.02 8.24
C LEU A 374 -0.19 -22.27 6.73
N GLU A 375 -0.83 -21.41 5.92
CA GLU A 375 -0.81 -21.51 4.46
C GLU A 375 0.61 -21.58 3.90
N LYS A 376 1.50 -20.69 4.37
CA LYS A 376 2.92 -20.71 3.96
C LYS A 376 3.64 -21.97 4.42
N PHE A 377 3.35 -22.44 5.63
CA PHE A 377 3.92 -23.70 6.12
C PHE A 377 3.43 -24.89 5.31
N ILE A 378 2.15 -24.96 4.95
CA ILE A 378 1.56 -26.01 4.11
C ILE A 378 2.20 -25.99 2.72
N GLU A 379 2.32 -24.81 2.10
CA GLU A 379 2.95 -24.65 0.78
C GLU A 379 4.41 -25.11 0.79
N HIS A 380 5.23 -24.54 1.67
CA HIS A 380 6.66 -24.87 1.73
C HIS A 380 6.88 -26.30 2.22
N GLY A 381 6.11 -26.79 3.19
CA GLY A 381 6.16 -28.18 3.63
C GLY A 381 5.81 -29.17 2.53
N SER A 382 4.78 -28.88 1.74
CA SER A 382 4.38 -29.71 0.59
C SER A 382 5.47 -29.73 -0.47
N ASN A 383 6.01 -28.57 -0.82
CA ASN A 383 7.12 -28.45 -1.77
C ASN A 383 8.38 -29.18 -1.28
N TYR A 384 8.71 -29.06 0.00
CA TYR A 384 9.83 -29.78 0.60
C TYR A 384 9.63 -31.29 0.48
N ASN A 385 8.50 -31.82 0.96
CA ASN A 385 8.23 -33.26 0.97
C ASN A 385 8.19 -33.85 -0.45
N ARG A 386 7.54 -33.15 -1.39
CA ARG A 386 7.41 -33.56 -2.79
C ARG A 386 8.75 -33.64 -3.52
N LEU A 387 9.64 -32.68 -3.26
CA LEU A 387 10.90 -32.53 -4.02
C LEU A 387 12.12 -33.09 -3.27
N LYS A 388 11.95 -33.53 -2.02
CA LYS A 388 13.00 -34.17 -1.22
C LYS A 388 13.64 -35.38 -1.91
N PRO A 389 12.90 -36.29 -2.59
CA PRO A 389 13.52 -37.41 -3.31
C PRO A 389 14.49 -36.96 -4.40
N ILE A 390 14.14 -35.94 -5.18
CA ILE A 390 15.00 -35.38 -6.25
C ILE A 390 16.27 -34.79 -5.64
N HIS A 391 16.14 -34.05 -4.54
CA HIS A 391 17.30 -33.49 -3.84
C HIS A 391 18.17 -34.58 -3.18
N ASP A 392 17.58 -35.63 -2.62
CA ASP A 392 18.33 -36.75 -2.03
C ASP A 392 19.05 -37.57 -3.11
N GLU A 393 18.43 -37.81 -4.27
CA GLU A 393 19.07 -38.44 -5.43
C GLU A 393 20.30 -37.62 -5.87
N LEU A 394 20.17 -36.30 -5.95
CA LEU A 394 21.29 -35.41 -6.26
C LEU A 394 22.47 -35.58 -5.29
N LYS A 395 22.21 -35.81 -4.00
CA LYS A 395 23.28 -36.05 -3.00
C LYS A 395 24.02 -37.36 -3.22
N THR A 396 23.37 -38.38 -3.79
CA THR A 396 24.02 -39.68 -4.07
C THR A 396 24.94 -39.64 -5.29
N LEU A 397 24.73 -38.67 -6.20
CA LEU A 397 25.57 -38.48 -7.38
C LEU A 397 26.94 -37.89 -7.00
N LYS A 398 28.00 -38.70 -7.12
CA LYS A 398 29.39 -38.27 -6.87
C LYS A 398 29.84 -37.22 -7.90
N ASN A 399 30.64 -36.26 -7.44
CA ASN A 399 31.35 -35.34 -8.32
C ASN A 399 32.56 -36.07 -8.94
N GLY A 400 32.52 -36.35 -10.24
CA GLY A 400 33.58 -37.08 -10.95
C GLY A 400 33.23 -37.41 -12.40
N TRP A 401 34.26 -37.70 -13.21
CA TRP A 401 34.23 -37.80 -14.68
C TRP A 401 32.99 -38.53 -15.23
N GLY A 402 32.15 -37.78 -15.92
CA GLY A 402 30.85 -38.22 -16.42
C GLY A 402 29.79 -37.19 -16.04
N LYS A 403 29.27 -36.45 -17.03
CA LYS A 403 28.31 -35.34 -16.90
C LYS A 403 26.95 -35.71 -16.26
N LYS A 404 26.83 -36.80 -15.51
CA LYS A 404 25.57 -37.34 -14.96
C LYS A 404 24.96 -36.40 -13.92
N ARG A 405 25.75 -35.92 -12.95
CA ARG A 405 25.27 -34.98 -11.93
C ARG A 405 24.86 -33.64 -12.54
N GLU A 406 25.70 -33.07 -13.39
CA GLU A 406 25.42 -31.80 -14.07
C GLU A 406 24.16 -31.88 -14.95
N LYS A 407 23.99 -32.99 -15.69
CA LYS A 407 22.75 -33.24 -16.47
C LYS A 407 21.52 -33.38 -15.58
N PHE A 408 21.65 -34.03 -14.41
CA PHE A 408 20.56 -34.15 -13.45
C PHE A 408 20.19 -32.80 -12.83
N GLU A 409 21.18 -32.00 -12.42
CA GLU A 409 20.96 -30.64 -11.92
C GLU A 409 20.29 -29.75 -12.97
N GLN A 410 20.70 -29.84 -14.25
CA GLN A 410 20.06 -29.12 -15.35
C GLN A 410 18.63 -29.59 -15.62
N ALA A 411 18.38 -30.90 -15.59
CA ALA A 411 17.03 -31.45 -15.83
C ALA A 411 16.03 -31.12 -14.71
N HIS A 412 16.52 -30.93 -13.48
CA HIS A 412 15.71 -30.65 -12.29
C HIS A 412 15.98 -29.27 -11.68
N GLU A 413 16.49 -28.32 -12.46
CA GLU A 413 16.93 -27.01 -11.96
C GLU A 413 15.79 -26.26 -11.23
N SER A 414 14.61 -26.18 -11.85
CA SER A 414 13.43 -25.54 -11.28
C SER A 414 12.97 -26.21 -9.99
N ASP A 415 12.94 -27.54 -9.96
CA ASP A 415 12.57 -28.35 -8.80
C ASP A 415 13.53 -28.13 -7.64
N LEU A 416 14.84 -28.13 -7.90
CA LEU A 416 15.87 -27.89 -6.89
C LEU A 416 15.80 -26.45 -6.35
N ILE A 417 15.47 -25.46 -7.18
CA ILE A 417 15.24 -24.08 -6.73
C ILE A 417 14.05 -24.02 -5.76
N ILE A 418 12.93 -24.65 -6.11
CA ILE A 418 11.71 -24.67 -5.29
C ILE A 418 11.98 -25.42 -3.97
N TRP A 419 12.66 -26.56 -4.02
CA TRP A 419 13.04 -27.32 -2.82
C TRP A 419 13.97 -26.50 -1.92
N ASN A 420 14.98 -25.83 -2.47
CA ASN A 420 15.90 -24.99 -1.70
C ASN A 420 15.19 -23.79 -1.05
N ALA A 421 14.24 -23.18 -1.75
CA ALA A 421 13.41 -22.11 -1.20
C ALA A 421 12.55 -22.61 -0.03
N ALA A 422 11.89 -23.76 -0.21
CA ALA A 422 11.12 -24.41 0.84
C ALA A 422 11.98 -24.80 2.06
N ASN A 423 13.15 -25.42 1.84
CA ASN A 423 14.10 -25.79 2.88
C ASN A 423 14.57 -24.58 3.69
N ARG A 424 14.95 -23.47 3.02
CA ARG A 424 15.33 -22.23 3.70
C ARG A 424 14.19 -21.64 4.52
N PHE A 425 12.98 -21.57 3.95
CA PHE A 425 11.82 -21.04 4.64
C PHE A 425 11.51 -21.84 5.91
N LEU A 426 11.45 -23.16 5.80
CA LEU A 426 11.10 -24.04 6.92
C LEU A 426 12.14 -23.95 8.03
N HIS A 427 13.44 -23.97 7.70
CA HIS A 427 14.50 -23.85 8.72
C HIS A 427 14.62 -22.47 9.36
N ALA A 428 14.17 -21.41 8.68
CA ALA A 428 14.14 -20.06 9.26
C ALA A 428 12.93 -19.81 10.18
N ASN A 429 11.86 -20.60 10.03
CA ASN A 429 10.57 -20.34 10.70
C ASN A 429 10.15 -21.46 11.66
N LEU A 430 10.93 -22.54 11.78
CA LEU A 430 10.69 -23.65 12.69
C LEU A 430 11.91 -23.84 13.62
N PRO A 431 11.72 -24.48 14.78
CA PRO A 431 12.81 -24.77 15.70
C PRO A 431 13.98 -25.49 15.03
N GLU A 432 15.19 -25.13 15.45
CA GLU A 432 16.42 -25.74 14.94
C GLU A 432 16.39 -27.26 15.16
N GLY A 433 16.80 -28.01 14.13
CA GLY A 433 16.76 -29.48 14.16
C GLY A 433 15.42 -30.11 13.75
N THR A 434 14.41 -29.33 13.32
CA THR A 434 13.17 -29.90 12.75
C THR A 434 13.48 -30.64 11.43
N LYS A 435 13.29 -31.97 11.42
CA LYS A 435 13.61 -32.85 10.27
C LYS A 435 12.38 -33.42 9.54
N SER A 436 11.21 -33.35 10.17
CA SER A 436 9.95 -33.86 9.62
C SER A 436 8.93 -32.74 9.59
N PHE A 437 8.34 -32.50 8.42
CA PHE A 437 7.35 -31.46 8.20
C PHE A 437 5.99 -32.12 7.96
N LYS A 438 5.18 -32.18 9.01
CA LYS A 438 3.86 -32.82 8.99
C LYS A 438 2.81 -31.85 8.46
N VAL A 439 2.76 -31.74 7.13
CA VAL A 439 1.80 -30.87 6.43
C VAL A 439 0.35 -31.18 6.81
N SER A 440 0.02 -32.44 7.10
CA SER A 440 -1.31 -32.84 7.53
C SER A 440 -1.73 -32.25 8.89
N GLU A 441 -0.79 -32.05 9.82
CA GLU A 441 -1.08 -31.42 11.10
C GLU A 441 -1.36 -29.91 10.91
N TRP A 442 -0.58 -29.23 10.06
CA TRP A 442 -0.82 -27.83 9.72
C TRP A 442 -2.13 -27.63 8.95
N GLN A 443 -2.46 -28.55 8.05
CA GLN A 443 -3.73 -28.53 7.32
C GLN A 443 -4.92 -28.72 8.28
N LYS A 444 -4.81 -29.67 9.23
CA LYS A 444 -5.84 -29.88 10.25
C LYS A 444 -6.03 -28.62 11.11
N GLU A 445 -4.95 -28.02 11.60
CA GLU A 445 -5.02 -26.76 12.37
C GLU A 445 -5.65 -25.63 11.55
N PHE A 446 -5.29 -25.52 10.26
CA PHE A 446 -5.87 -24.52 9.36
C PHE A 446 -7.37 -24.70 9.20
N ASP A 447 -7.83 -25.93 8.98
CA ASP A 447 -9.24 -26.25 8.78
C ASP A 447 -10.06 -26.02 10.06
N GLU A 448 -9.50 -26.37 11.23
CA GLU A 448 -10.10 -26.08 12.54
C GLU A 448 -10.23 -24.57 12.78
N LEU A 449 -9.17 -23.79 12.54
CA LEU A 449 -9.18 -22.34 12.69
C LEU A 449 -10.14 -21.66 11.70
N LYS A 450 -10.24 -22.19 10.47
CA LYS A 450 -11.18 -21.70 9.46
C LYS A 450 -12.62 -21.90 9.91
N ALA A 451 -12.96 -23.08 10.43
CA ALA A 451 -14.29 -23.37 10.95
C ALA A 451 -14.63 -22.45 12.14
N GLN A 452 -13.72 -22.33 13.12
CA GLN A 452 -13.90 -21.46 14.29
C GLN A 452 -14.06 -19.99 13.90
N SER A 453 -13.17 -19.47 13.04
CA SER A 453 -13.23 -18.08 12.59
C SER A 453 -14.51 -17.76 11.82
N THR A 454 -15.07 -18.73 11.09
CA THR A 454 -16.33 -18.54 10.36
C THR A 454 -17.51 -18.43 11.33
N GLY A 455 -17.56 -19.30 12.35
CA GLY A 455 -18.58 -19.24 13.40
C GLY A 455 -18.53 -17.93 14.20
N GLU A 456 -17.34 -17.57 14.70
CA GLU A 456 -17.14 -16.32 15.48
C GLU A 456 -17.44 -15.06 14.66
N TYR A 457 -17.25 -15.10 13.34
CA TYR A 457 -17.58 -13.97 12.47
C TYR A 457 -19.10 -13.75 12.34
N GLU A 458 -19.89 -14.82 12.22
CA GLU A 458 -21.35 -14.72 12.20
C GLU A 458 -21.91 -14.25 13.56
N GLU A 459 -21.30 -14.69 14.66
CA GLU A 459 -21.63 -14.19 16.00
C GLU A 459 -21.27 -12.69 16.14
N LEU A 460 -20.08 -12.30 15.71
CA LEU A 460 -19.64 -10.89 15.69
C LEU A 460 -20.61 -10.01 14.89
N LYS A 461 -21.09 -10.49 13.73
CA LYS A 461 -22.06 -9.78 12.91
C LYS A 461 -23.37 -9.56 13.67
N THR A 462 -23.83 -10.58 14.40
CA THR A 462 -25.02 -10.51 15.23
C THR A 462 -24.83 -9.48 16.36
N LYS A 463 -23.71 -9.56 17.10
CA LYS A 463 -23.38 -8.63 18.18
C LYS A 463 -23.24 -7.18 17.70
N ARG A 464 -22.63 -6.95 16.54
CA ARG A 464 -22.57 -5.61 15.92
C ARG A 464 -23.95 -5.06 15.58
N SER A 465 -24.88 -5.93 15.15
CA SER A 465 -26.27 -5.53 14.93
C SER A 465 -26.95 -5.13 16.25
N GLU A 466 -26.72 -5.89 17.32
CA GLU A 466 -27.25 -5.56 18.66
C GLU A 466 -26.68 -4.23 19.18
N VAL A 467 -25.38 -3.99 19.04
CA VAL A 467 -24.74 -2.69 19.39
C VAL A 467 -25.43 -1.55 18.65
N LYS A 468 -25.67 -1.71 17.34
CA LYS A 468 -26.32 -0.68 16.52
C LYS A 468 -27.74 -0.37 17.00
N GLU A 469 -28.53 -1.39 17.34
CA GLU A 469 -29.89 -1.20 17.85
C GLU A 469 -29.88 -0.47 19.21
N LEU A 470 -29.05 -0.91 20.15
CA LEU A 470 -28.93 -0.27 21.47
C LEU A 470 -28.42 1.18 21.37
N GLN A 471 -27.46 1.46 20.48
CA GLN A 471 -26.99 2.82 20.22
C GLN A 471 -28.07 3.73 19.64
N GLN A 472 -28.90 3.20 18.73
CA GLN A 472 -30.01 3.97 18.15
C GLN A 472 -31.05 4.33 19.21
N ILE A 473 -31.34 3.42 20.13
CA ILE A 473 -32.23 3.67 21.28
C ILE A 473 -31.61 4.70 22.22
N ARG A 474 -30.32 4.55 22.56
CA ARG A 474 -29.60 5.51 23.40
C ARG A 474 -29.64 6.92 22.80
N LYS A 475 -29.44 7.05 21.49
CA LYS A 475 -29.53 8.33 20.77
C LYS A 475 -30.90 9.00 20.89
N CYS A 476 -32.00 8.24 20.91
CA CYS A 476 -33.33 8.78 21.17
C CYS A 476 -33.44 9.35 22.59
N ILE A 477 -32.83 8.68 23.57
CA ILE A 477 -32.81 9.14 24.97
C ILE A 477 -31.92 10.38 25.12
N ASP A 478 -30.76 10.43 24.46
CA ASP A 478 -29.86 11.58 24.50
C ASP A 478 -30.57 12.87 24.01
N ILE A 479 -31.49 12.75 23.02
CA ILE A 479 -32.32 13.87 22.55
C ILE A 479 -33.28 14.38 23.65
N VAL A 480 -33.78 13.48 24.49
CA VAL A 480 -34.66 13.82 25.62
C VAL A 480 -33.86 14.54 26.69
N GLU A 481 -32.71 13.99 27.08
CA GLU A 481 -31.81 14.60 28.04
C GLU A 481 -31.45 16.03 27.58
N GLN A 482 -31.09 16.21 26.29
CA GLN A 482 -30.79 17.53 25.71
C GLN A 482 -31.97 18.52 25.74
N ALA A 483 -33.21 18.05 25.56
CA ALA A 483 -34.38 18.92 25.58
C ALA A 483 -34.76 19.34 27.01
N GLU A 484 -34.62 18.44 27.98
CA GLU A 484 -34.87 18.73 29.39
C GLU A 484 -33.88 19.77 29.94
N GLN A 485 -32.61 19.66 29.54
CA GLN A 485 -31.56 20.65 29.86
C GLN A 485 -31.91 22.05 29.38
N ARG A 486 -32.30 22.19 28.11
CA ARG A 486 -32.70 23.49 27.53
C ARG A 486 -33.90 24.11 28.24
N THR A 487 -34.82 23.27 28.72
CA THR A 487 -36.01 23.72 29.46
C THR A 487 -35.65 24.23 30.87
N GLN A 488 -34.71 23.56 31.53
CA GLN A 488 -34.17 23.99 32.84
C GLN A 488 -33.37 25.31 32.73
N GLU A 489 -32.58 25.47 31.67
CA GLU A 489 -31.84 26.71 31.41
C GLU A 489 -32.76 27.91 31.13
N GLN A 490 -33.86 27.71 30.39
CA GLN A 490 -34.84 28.78 30.10
C GLN A 490 -35.67 29.18 31.34
N THR A 491 -36.01 28.23 32.21
CA THR A 491 -36.76 28.52 33.45
C THR A 491 -35.94 29.30 34.48
N HIS A 492 -34.60 29.14 34.49
CA HIS A 492 -33.71 29.93 35.33
C HIS A 492 -33.50 31.39 34.88
N GLN A 493 -33.90 31.78 33.66
CA GLN A 493 -33.72 33.13 33.11
C GLN A 493 -34.97 34.04 33.17
N THR A 494 -36.05 33.64 33.83
CA THR A 494 -37.28 34.48 33.90
C THR A 494 -37.22 35.44 35.10
N PRO A 495 -37.25 36.79 34.94
CA PRO A 495 -37.25 37.71 36.08
C PRO A 495 -38.59 37.68 36.81
N ARG A 496 -38.55 37.56 38.15
CA ARG A 496 -39.70 37.80 39.03
C ARG A 496 -40.30 39.18 38.73
N ARG A 497 -41.50 39.21 38.13
CA ARG A 497 -42.35 40.42 38.09
C ARG A 497 -42.61 40.87 39.53
N LYS A 498 -42.15 42.06 39.89
CA LYS A 498 -42.53 42.78 41.10
C LYS A 498 -44.06 42.94 41.12
N LYS A 499 -44.69 42.43 42.17
CA LYS A 499 -45.93 43.01 42.70
C LYS A 499 -45.51 44.29 43.42
N GLU A 500 -45.84 45.45 42.87
CA GLU A 500 -45.83 46.70 43.63
C GLU A 500 -47.26 46.93 44.12
N ASP A 501 -47.36 46.95 45.46
CA ASP A 501 -48.56 47.24 46.23
C ASP A 501 -49.00 48.68 46.04
N ILE A 502 -50.32 48.83 46.03
CA ILE A 502 -51.05 50.08 46.17
C ILE A 502 -50.94 50.53 47.64
N SER A 503 -50.39 51.72 47.90
CA SER A 503 -50.66 52.48 49.13
C SER A 503 -50.08 53.89 49.08
N LEU A 504 -51.02 54.86 49.07
CA LEU A 504 -50.96 56.30 49.41
C LEU A 504 -50.27 57.25 48.43
#